data_AF-C4IB84-F1
#
_entry.id   AF-C4IB84-F1
#
_cell.length_a   1.000
_cell.length_b   1.000
_cell.length_c   1.000
_cell.angle_alpha   90.00
_cell.angle_beta   90.00
_cell.angle_gamma   90.00
#
_symmetry.space_group_name_H-M   'P 1'
#
loop_
_entity.id
_entity.type
_entity.pdbx_description
1 polymer ?
#
loop_
_entity_poly.entity_id
_entity_poly.type
_entity_poly.pdbx_seq_one_letter_code
_entity_poly.pdbx_strand_id
1 'polypeptide(L)'
;MHYNFNGEVDTYGSKSSMLILLFIDVICYIGIALLSKYPEVYNYCVEINEENREKQFLMAQTFMKAINAEITVIFFYIQLHALIGMNNGRQNLSVGFMPLFLIILFGTIGFYILKSRKSK
;
A
#
# COMPACT_ATOMS: atom_id res chain seq x y z
N MET A 1 -1.62 16.66 -5.46
CA MET A 1 -2.35 17.40 -4.41
C MET A 1 -1.70 17.04 -3.09
N HIS A 2 -1.50 18.01 -2.22
CA HIS A 2 -0.94 17.79 -0.90
C HIS A 2 -2.01 18.05 0.15
N TYR A 3 -2.06 17.16 1.14
CA TYR A 3 -2.97 17.24 2.28
C TYR A 3 -2.14 17.52 3.53
N ASN A 4 -2.60 18.46 4.35
CA ASN A 4 -2.00 18.73 5.65
C ASN A 4 -2.40 17.66 6.68
N PHE A 5 -1.89 17.76 7.91
CA PHE A 5 -2.20 16.82 9.00
C PHE A 5 -3.69 16.79 9.38
N ASN A 6 -4.45 17.84 9.09
CA ASN A 6 -5.89 17.91 9.32
C ASN A 6 -6.70 17.32 8.16
N GLY A 7 -6.04 16.76 7.13
CA GLY A 7 -6.70 16.23 5.94
C GLY A 7 -7.22 17.31 4.98
N GLU A 8 -6.80 18.55 5.13
CA GLU A 8 -7.20 19.65 4.25
C GLU A 8 -6.23 19.79 3.07
N VAL A 9 -6.73 20.16 1.90
CA VAL A 9 -5.89 20.37 0.71
C VAL A 9 -5.08 21.66 0.89
N ASP A 10 -3.75 21.56 0.92
CA ASP A 10 -2.85 22.71 0.93
C ASP A 10 -2.48 23.17 -0.49
N THR A 11 -2.43 22.23 -1.45
CA THR A 11 -1.96 22.47 -2.82
C THR A 11 -2.71 21.57 -3.80
N TYR A 12 -3.26 22.18 -4.85
CA TYR A 12 -3.90 21.46 -5.96
C TYR A 12 -2.89 21.20 -7.09
N GLY A 13 -2.86 19.96 -7.59
CA GLY A 13 -2.10 19.61 -8.80
C GLY A 13 -2.94 19.82 -10.06
N SER A 14 -2.31 19.86 -11.24
CA SER A 14 -3.04 19.89 -12.51
C SER A 14 -3.77 18.56 -12.77
N LYS A 15 -4.85 18.58 -13.56
CA LYS A 15 -5.56 17.34 -13.97
C LYS A 15 -4.62 16.34 -14.65
N SER A 16 -3.66 16.83 -15.45
CA SER A 16 -2.64 16.00 -16.10
C SER A 16 -1.71 15.30 -15.11
N SER A 17 -1.30 15.99 -14.03
CA SER A 17 -0.46 15.39 -12.98
C SER A 17 -1.15 14.22 -12.27
N MET A 18 -2.48 14.27 -12.12
CA MET A 18 -3.26 13.20 -11.49
C MET A 18 -3.36 11.96 -12.38
N LEU A 19 -3.52 12.15 -13.69
CA LEU A 19 -3.50 11.04 -14.64
C LEU A 19 -2.14 10.35 -14.66
N ILE A 20 -1.05 11.13 -14.63
CA ILE A 20 0.32 10.57 -14.53
C ILE A 20 0.47 9.75 -13.24
N LEU A 21 -0.02 10.24 -12.11
CA LEU A 21 0.02 9.51 -10.85
C LEU A 21 -0.77 8.20 -10.90
N LEU A 22 -1.94 8.18 -11.56
CA LEU A 22 -2.71 6.94 -11.77
C LEU A 22 -1.92 5.93 -12.60
N PHE A 23 -1.24 6.37 -13.67
CA PHE A 23 -0.39 5.48 -14.47
C PHE A 23 0.78 4.91 -13.66
N ILE A 24 1.43 5.75 -12.84
CA ILE A 24 2.52 5.29 -11.96
C ILE A 24 1.99 4.26 -10.96
N ASP A 25 0.83 4.50 -10.35
CA ASP A 25 0.22 3.57 -9.39
C ASP A 25 -0.09 2.20 -10.03
N VAL A 26 -0.64 2.19 -11.24
CA VAL A 26 -0.88 0.94 -12.01
C VAL A 26 0.44 0.22 -12.31
N ILE A 27 1.49 0.94 -12.72
CA ILE A 27 2.80 0.34 -12.99
C ILE A 27 3.39 -0.26 -11.71
N CYS A 28 3.33 0.47 -10.59
CA CYS A 28 3.76 -0.02 -9.28
C CYS A 28 2.99 -1.27 -8.86
N TYR A 29 1.66 -1.25 -9.01
CA TYR A 29 0.81 -2.40 -8.71
C TYR A 29 1.21 -3.63 -9.50
N ILE A 30 1.41 -3.49 -10.82
CA ILE A 30 1.85 -4.58 -11.70
C ILE A 30 3.24 -5.05 -11.27
N GLY A 31 4.18 -4.14 -11.02
CA GLY A 31 5.53 -4.48 -10.57
C GLY A 31 5.53 -5.31 -9.29
N ILE A 32 4.78 -4.90 -8.27
CA ILE A 32 4.66 -5.63 -7.01
C ILE A 32 3.90 -6.96 -7.22
N ALA A 33 2.86 -6.98 -8.06
CA ALA A 33 2.13 -8.20 -8.37
C ALA A 33 3.00 -9.23 -9.10
N LEU A 34 3.89 -8.79 -9.99
CA LEU A 34 4.87 -9.65 -10.64
C LEU A 34 5.91 -10.14 -9.64
N LEU A 35 6.48 -9.25 -8.82
CA LEU A 35 7.41 -9.63 -7.74
C LEU A 35 6.75 -10.64 -6.80
N SER A 36 5.44 -10.53 -6.51
CA SER A 36 4.65 -11.48 -5.69
C SER A 36 4.67 -12.92 -6.18
N LYS A 37 5.16 -13.19 -7.39
CA LYS A 37 5.32 -14.53 -7.97
C LYS A 37 6.73 -15.11 -7.80
N TYR A 38 7.69 -14.31 -7.37
CA TYR A 38 9.09 -14.70 -7.22
C TYR A 38 9.55 -14.55 -5.76
N PRO A 39 9.06 -15.39 -4.83
CA PRO A 39 9.42 -15.30 -3.41
C PRO A 39 10.92 -15.46 -3.15
N GLU A 40 11.65 -16.14 -4.04
CA GLU A 40 13.08 -16.41 -3.91
C GLU A 40 13.97 -15.15 -3.81
N VAL A 41 13.50 -14.01 -4.33
CA VAL A 41 14.28 -12.76 -4.30
C VAL A 41 14.05 -11.93 -3.04
N TYR A 42 13.23 -12.40 -2.10
CA TYR A 42 12.89 -11.65 -0.90
C TYR A 42 13.90 -11.82 0.23
N ASN A 43 13.94 -10.81 1.09
CA ASN A 43 14.53 -10.93 2.41
C ASN A 43 13.48 -11.49 3.38
N TYR A 44 13.85 -12.52 4.14
CA TYR A 44 12.98 -13.18 5.10
C TYR A 44 13.33 -12.82 6.54
N CYS A 45 12.33 -12.80 7.42
CA CYS A 45 12.53 -12.53 8.86
C CYS A 45 13.22 -13.68 9.61
N VAL A 46 13.33 -14.84 8.96
CA VAL A 46 13.93 -16.07 9.49
C VAL A 46 14.77 -16.71 8.40
N GLU A 47 15.75 -17.50 8.79
CA GLU A 47 16.55 -18.28 7.85
C GLU A 47 15.68 -19.33 7.15
N ILE A 48 15.84 -19.45 5.83
CA ILE A 48 15.06 -20.37 5.02
C ILE A 48 15.78 -21.71 4.92
N ASN A 49 15.10 -22.78 5.32
CA ASN A 49 15.55 -24.16 5.20
C ASN A 49 14.50 -24.99 4.44
N GLU A 50 14.77 -26.26 4.18
CA GLU A 50 13.86 -27.12 3.38
C GLU A 50 12.49 -27.32 4.02
N GLU A 51 12.41 -27.35 5.36
CA GLU A 51 11.18 -27.59 6.10
C GLU A 51 10.26 -26.36 6.13
N ASN A 52 10.83 -25.16 6.23
CA ASN A 52 10.06 -23.92 6.36
C ASN A 52 9.85 -23.16 5.03
N ARG A 53 10.58 -23.50 3.97
CA ARG A 53 10.61 -22.77 2.68
C ARG A 53 9.23 -22.52 2.12
N GLU A 54 8.44 -23.57 1.93
CA GLU A 54 7.11 -23.46 1.31
C GLU A 54 6.19 -22.52 2.11
N LYS A 55 6.18 -22.69 3.43
CA LYS A 55 5.34 -21.91 4.34
C LYS A 55 5.76 -20.44 4.36
N GLN A 56 7.07 -20.17 4.44
CA GLN A 56 7.60 -18.79 4.42
C GLN A 56 7.36 -18.12 3.07
N PHE A 57 7.53 -18.85 1.97
CA PHE A 57 7.28 -18.35 0.62
C PHE A 57 5.80 -17.98 0.45
N LEU A 58 4.89 -18.87 0.84
CA LEU A 58 3.46 -18.57 0.78
C LEU A 58 3.11 -17.34 1.62
N MET A 59 3.63 -17.25 2.85
CA MET A 59 3.39 -16.12 3.73
C MET A 59 3.93 -14.81 3.17
N ALA A 60 5.12 -14.81 2.58
CA ALA A 60 5.71 -13.61 1.98
C ALA A 60 4.94 -13.19 0.72
N GLN A 61 4.53 -14.13 -0.14
CA GLN A 61 3.69 -13.82 -1.30
C GLN A 61 2.34 -13.23 -0.89
N THR A 62 1.68 -13.80 0.12
CA THR A 62 0.43 -13.26 0.66
C THR A 62 0.63 -11.86 1.24
N PHE A 63 1.72 -11.65 1.98
CA PHE A 63 2.07 -10.35 2.53
C PHE A 63 2.28 -9.30 1.44
N MET A 64 3.06 -9.62 0.40
CA MET A 64 3.30 -8.71 -0.72
C MET A 64 2.00 -8.36 -1.45
N LYS A 65 1.08 -9.33 -1.64
CA LYS A 65 -0.24 -9.07 -2.22
C LYS A 65 -1.10 -8.18 -1.32
N ALA A 66 -1.06 -8.38 -0.01
CA ALA A 66 -1.80 -7.54 0.95
C ALA A 66 -1.30 -6.10 0.95
N ILE A 67 0.01 -5.89 1.03
CA ILE A 67 0.62 -4.55 0.95
C ILE A 67 0.31 -3.88 -0.39
N ASN A 68 0.40 -4.62 -1.50
CA ASN A 68 0.04 -4.09 -2.82
C ASN A 68 -1.42 -3.62 -2.85
N ALA A 69 -2.34 -4.42 -2.31
CA ALA A 69 -3.75 -4.08 -2.25
C ALA A 69 -4.02 -2.86 -1.34
N GLU A 70 -3.41 -2.80 -0.15
CA GLU A 70 -3.54 -1.67 0.77
C GLU A 70 -3.07 -0.36 0.14
N ILE A 71 -1.90 -0.39 -0.52
CA ILE A 71 -1.33 0.76 -1.23
C ILE A 71 -2.27 1.18 -2.37
N THR A 72 -2.69 0.26 -3.24
CA THR A 72 -3.58 0.61 -4.35
C THR A 72 -4.92 1.16 -3.88
N VAL A 73 -5.52 0.57 -2.85
CA VAL A 73 -6.79 1.07 -2.28
C VAL A 73 -6.62 2.49 -1.74
N ILE A 74 -5.52 2.78 -1.03
CA ILE A 74 -5.34 4.12 -0.48
C ILE A 74 -5.03 5.15 -1.56
N PHE A 75 -4.20 4.82 -2.55
CA PHE A 75 -3.91 5.72 -3.67
C PHE A 75 -5.17 6.02 -4.48
N PHE A 76 -5.98 4.98 -4.75
CA PHE A 76 -7.27 5.14 -5.41
C PHE A 76 -8.22 6.05 -4.61
N TYR A 77 -8.34 5.83 -3.30
CA TYR A 77 -9.19 6.65 -2.43
C TYR A 77 -8.77 8.13 -2.43
N ILE A 78 -7.47 8.41 -2.27
CA ILE A 78 -6.93 9.77 -2.29
C ILE A 78 -7.18 10.43 -3.65
N GLN A 79 -6.93 9.70 -4.75
CA GLN A 79 -7.14 10.23 -6.10
C GLN A 79 -8.62 10.52 -6.39
N LEU A 80 -9.53 9.66 -5.92
CA LEU A 80 -10.98 9.87 -6.06
C LEU A 80 -11.43 11.14 -5.33
N HIS A 81 -11.03 11.30 -4.07
CA HIS A 81 -11.32 12.50 -3.28
C HIS A 81 -10.73 13.76 -3.92
N ALA A 82 -9.53 13.65 -4.45
CA ALA A 82 -8.87 14.74 -5.14
C ALA A 82 -9.64 15.16 -6.42
N LEU A 83 -10.14 14.20 -7.21
CA LEU A 83 -10.94 14.46 -8.41
C LEU A 83 -12.29 15.11 -8.08
N ILE A 84 -13.01 14.60 -7.07
CA ILE A 84 -14.28 15.17 -6.63
C ILE A 84 -14.06 16.60 -6.11
N GLY A 85 -12.98 16.82 -5.36
CA GLY A 85 -12.61 18.15 -4.86
C GLY A 85 -12.28 19.18 -5.94
N MET A 86 -11.84 18.76 -7.14
CA MET A 86 -11.66 19.69 -8.26
C MET A 86 -12.98 20.12 -8.90
N ASN A 87 -13.98 19.23 -8.94
CA ASN A 87 -15.24 19.49 -9.63
C ASN A 87 -16.27 20.20 -8.72
N ASN A 88 -16.28 19.89 -7.43
CA ASN A 88 -17.34 20.32 -6.50
C ASN A 88 -16.87 21.30 -5.41
N GLY A 89 -15.61 21.74 -5.42
CA GLY A 89 -15.00 22.59 -4.38
C GLY A 89 -14.20 21.82 -3.33
N ARG A 90 -13.73 22.49 -2.26
CA ARG A 90 -12.82 21.88 -1.26
C ARG A 90 -13.42 20.63 -0.63
N GLN A 91 -12.77 19.48 -0.86
CA GLN A 91 -13.10 18.23 -0.21
C GLN A 91 -11.89 17.75 0.59
N ASN A 92 -12.05 17.74 1.91
CA ASN A 92 -11.04 17.31 2.85
C ASN A 92 -11.12 15.79 3.06
N LEU A 93 -9.97 15.17 3.31
CA LEU A 93 -9.91 13.84 3.88
C LEU A 93 -10.33 13.91 5.35
N SER A 94 -10.91 12.83 5.87
CA SER A 94 -11.20 12.73 7.30
C SER A 94 -9.89 12.83 8.10
N VAL A 95 -9.88 13.58 9.21
CA VAL A 95 -8.70 13.66 10.10
C VAL A 95 -8.26 12.28 10.60
N GLY A 96 -9.22 11.36 10.76
CA GLY A 96 -8.95 9.98 11.18
C GLY A 96 -8.40 9.06 10.09
N PHE A 97 -8.38 9.51 8.82
CA PHE A 97 -7.90 8.71 7.69
C PHE A 97 -6.43 8.31 7.85
N MET A 98 -5.55 9.27 8.15
CA MET A 98 -4.11 9.02 8.26
C MET A 98 -3.80 8.04 9.41
N PRO A 99 -4.29 8.24 10.65
CA PRO A 99 -4.10 7.24 11.71
C PRO A 99 -4.64 5.86 11.34
N LEU A 100 -5.84 5.78 10.74
CA LEU A 100 -6.45 4.51 10.36
C LEU A 100 -5.59 3.77 9.33
N PHE A 101 -5.11 4.48 8.31
CA PHE A 101 -4.22 3.90 7.31
C PHE A 101 -2.94 3.35 7.95
N LEU A 102 -2.29 4.13 8.82
CA LEU A 102 -1.05 3.68 9.47
C LEU A 102 -1.31 2.45 10.35
N ILE A 103 -2.44 2.40 11.06
CA ILE A 103 -2.81 1.22 11.86
C ILE A 103 -2.98 -0.02 10.98
N ILE A 104 -3.65 0.11 9.82
CA ILE A 104 -3.82 -1.00 8.88
C ILE A 104 -2.47 -1.45 8.33
N LEU A 105 -1.68 -0.52 7.81
CA LEU A 105 -0.38 -0.81 7.19
C LEU A 105 0.59 -1.47 8.20
N PHE A 106 0.78 -0.85 9.36
CA PHE A 106 1.65 -1.42 10.40
C PHE A 106 1.06 -2.67 11.02
N GLY A 107 -0.26 -2.81 11.06
CA GLY A 107 -0.95 -4.03 11.47
C GLY A 107 -0.60 -5.20 10.55
N THR A 108 -0.66 -5.01 9.23
CA THR A 108 -0.31 -6.03 8.23
C THR A 108 1.17 -6.40 8.29
N ILE A 109 2.06 -5.41 8.43
CA ILE A 109 3.51 -5.64 8.61
C ILE A 109 3.77 -6.43 9.91
N GLY A 110 3.21 -5.97 11.04
CA GLY A 110 3.39 -6.60 12.34
C GLY A 110 2.85 -8.04 12.36
N PHE A 111 1.68 -8.27 11.78
CA PHE A 111 1.09 -9.59 11.63
C PHE A 111 2.00 -10.53 10.83
N TYR A 112 2.53 -10.07 9.69
CA TYR A 112 3.47 -10.86 8.88
C TYR A 112 4.73 -11.24 9.67
N ILE A 113 5.36 -10.27 10.33
CA ILE A 113 6.58 -10.50 11.12
C ILE A 113 6.33 -11.53 12.24
N LEU A 114 5.24 -11.36 13.01
CA LEU A 114 4.90 -12.28 14.10
C LEU A 114 4.64 -13.70 13.58
N LYS A 115 3.87 -13.82 12.49
CA LYS A 115 3.55 -15.11 11.88
C LYS A 115 4.78 -15.79 11.27
N SER A 116 5.66 -15.04 10.60
CA SER A 116 6.95 -15.50 10.07
C SER A 116 7.86 -16.02 11.17
N ARG A 117 8.02 -15.28 12.27
CA ARG A 117 8.87 -15.68 13.38
C ARG A 117 8.34 -16.87 14.18
N LYS A 118 7.02 -17.07 14.23
CA LYS A 118 6.40 -18.26 14.86
C LYS A 118 6.51 -19.51 13.98
N SER A 119 6.75 -19.34 12.68
CA SER A 119 6.80 -20.41 11.68
C SER A 119 8.24 -20.68 11.20
N LYS A 120 9.22 -20.55 12.10
CA LYS A 120 10.62 -20.88 11.84
C LYS A 120 10.79 -22.33 11.44
#